data_AF-A0A8T5J8S9-F1
#
_entry.id   AF-A0A8T5J8S9-F1
#
_cell.length_a   1.000
_cell.length_b   1.000
_cell.length_c   1.000
_cell.angle_alpha   90.00
_cell.angle_beta   90.00
_cell.angle_gamma   90.00
#
_symmetry.space_group_name_H-M   'P 1'
#
loop_
_entity.id
_entity.type
_entity.pdbx_description
1 polymer ?
#
loop_
_entity_poly.entity_id
_entity_poly.type
_entity_poly.pdbx_seq_one_letter_code
_entity_poly.pdbx_strand_id
1 'polypeptide(L)'
;MGWEQPAENTHESLVKAMQMMDGVEFDLRLTADDQLVVHHDHIVSVSDDLLDGRSEYVEEWNLKDLEEVGFCSFEKLMADKEWLVPWQEHSKVACLEIKRSLPSISNDPTKRMARVMQLASEMVDEADIHTEAAVFYAFHRPMAKVAKLSGSNRPWSRLLPIVPRTGSHNSKRFRAAPEFIAYSFARLLRSQKRSGAPMMPCAVDYFEGLKKYLHIGMPVGLKGRQLKRLTKVRNGFPVYVWPGHPELERDLLDAGLSLLTDYPDSQMKLPCGSARWLRPATMPLSEEEEADLRKGIIPENVTPWHEISDERLGWNAVRMIGHRGCGKTSRPVIQSK
;
A
#
# COMPACT_ATOMS: atom_id res chain seq x y z
N MET A 1 4.14 13.08 25.61
CA MET A 1 2.82 12.96 24.94
C MET A 1 2.79 11.59 24.26
N GLY A 2 1.65 10.90 24.26
CA GLY A 2 1.52 9.57 23.64
C GLY A 2 1.55 9.63 22.11
N TRP A 3 1.66 8.47 21.45
CA TRP A 3 1.56 8.36 19.99
C TRP A 3 0.20 8.87 19.48
N GLU A 4 0.23 9.77 18.51
CA GLU A 4 -0.94 10.21 17.74
C GLU A 4 -0.75 9.84 16.27
N GLN A 5 -1.73 9.14 15.72
CA GLN A 5 -1.70 8.61 14.36
C GLN A 5 -2.23 9.65 13.37
N PRO A 6 -1.41 10.17 12.43
CA PRO A 6 -1.87 11.14 11.45
C PRO A 6 -2.93 10.55 10.51
N ALA A 7 -3.78 11.40 9.95
CA ALA A 7 -4.88 10.98 9.07
C ALA A 7 -4.39 10.33 7.77
N GLU A 8 -5.16 9.36 7.26
CA GLU A 8 -4.79 8.61 6.07
C GLU A 8 -4.62 9.50 4.84
N ASN A 9 -3.67 9.15 3.95
CA ASN A 9 -3.43 9.88 2.69
C ASN A 9 -3.29 11.40 2.86
N THR A 10 -2.62 11.82 3.94
CA THR A 10 -2.23 13.21 4.17
C THR A 10 -0.73 13.35 3.99
N HIS A 11 -0.28 14.56 3.70
CA HIS A 11 1.15 14.85 3.61
C HIS A 11 1.91 14.36 4.86
N GLU A 12 1.38 14.68 6.05
CA GLU A 12 1.96 14.27 7.33
C GLU A 12 2.05 12.75 7.47
N SER A 13 0.96 11.99 7.19
CA SER A 13 1.00 10.54 7.34
C SER A 13 1.95 9.86 6.36
N LEU A 14 2.06 10.39 5.14
CA LEU A 14 2.93 9.85 4.10
C LEU A 14 4.40 10.09 4.40
N VAL A 15 4.77 11.33 4.74
CA VAL A 15 6.15 11.68 5.13
C VAL A 15 6.57 10.91 6.38
N LYS A 16 5.70 10.86 7.41
CA LYS A 16 5.98 10.13 8.65
C LYS A 16 6.21 8.64 8.39
N ALA A 17 5.37 8.00 7.59
CA ALA A 17 5.54 6.59 7.21
C ALA A 17 6.83 6.35 6.41
N MET A 18 7.14 7.21 5.44
CA MET A 18 8.35 7.10 4.62
C MET A 18 9.64 7.19 5.46
N GLN A 19 9.63 8.04 6.49
CA GLN A 19 10.74 8.19 7.43
C GLN A 19 10.89 6.98 8.37
N MET A 20 9.77 6.49 8.94
CA MET A 20 9.81 5.50 10.02
C MET A 20 9.74 4.03 9.55
N MET A 21 9.25 3.74 8.35
CA MET A 21 8.97 2.38 7.85
C MET A 21 9.79 2.04 6.60
N ASP A 22 9.79 0.80 6.09
CA ASP A 22 10.51 0.42 4.86
C ASP A 22 9.90 0.99 3.57
N GLY A 23 8.77 1.67 3.68
CA GLY A 23 8.05 2.24 2.56
C GLY A 23 6.61 2.57 2.94
N VAL A 24 5.87 2.97 1.92
CA VAL A 24 4.53 3.51 2.10
C VAL A 24 3.61 3.11 0.95
N GLU A 25 2.35 3.03 1.26
CA GLU A 25 1.29 2.84 0.30
C GLU A 25 0.37 4.06 0.35
N PHE A 26 -0.11 4.50 -0.82
CA PHE A 26 -1.03 5.62 -0.90
C PHE A 26 -1.89 5.58 -2.16
N ASP A 27 -2.99 6.31 -2.10
CA ASP A 27 -4.06 6.27 -3.09
C ASP A 27 -4.04 7.52 -3.98
N LEU A 28 -4.06 7.33 -5.30
CA LEU A 28 -4.10 8.40 -6.29
C LEU A 28 -5.44 8.48 -7.00
N ARG A 29 -5.93 9.71 -7.15
CA ARG A 29 -7.08 10.10 -7.97
C ARG A 29 -6.72 11.23 -8.91
N LEU A 30 -7.51 11.37 -9.96
CA LEU A 30 -7.41 12.46 -10.93
C LEU A 30 -8.51 13.48 -10.63
N THR A 31 -8.14 14.75 -10.55
CA THR A 31 -9.05 15.89 -10.35
C THR A 31 -9.79 16.28 -11.65
N ALA A 32 -10.64 17.30 -11.60
CA ALA A 32 -11.36 17.82 -12.77
C ALA A 32 -10.43 18.55 -13.75
N ASP A 33 -9.38 19.18 -13.24
CA ASP A 33 -8.33 19.92 -13.96
C ASP A 33 -7.10 19.05 -14.31
N ASP A 34 -7.26 17.72 -14.33
CA ASP A 34 -6.25 16.77 -14.80
C ASP A 34 -4.95 16.75 -13.97
N GLN A 35 -5.07 16.94 -12.65
CA GLN A 35 -3.97 16.87 -11.69
C GLN A 35 -4.15 15.71 -10.69
N LEU A 36 -3.08 15.39 -9.97
CA LEU A 36 -3.04 14.24 -9.05
C LEU A 36 -3.27 14.65 -7.60
N VAL A 37 -4.29 14.08 -6.99
CA VAL A 37 -4.59 14.19 -5.56
C VAL A 37 -4.42 12.85 -4.86
N VAL A 38 -3.87 12.89 -3.65
CA VAL A 38 -3.74 11.73 -2.78
C VAL A 38 -5.03 11.56 -1.96
N HIS A 39 -5.85 10.56 -2.29
CA HIS A 39 -7.10 10.28 -1.57
C HIS A 39 -7.72 8.91 -1.91
N HIS A 40 -8.25 8.23 -0.90
CA HIS A 40 -8.82 6.89 -1.04
C HIS A 40 -10.21 6.87 -1.67
N ASP A 41 -11.14 7.71 -1.20
CA ASP A 41 -12.58 7.59 -1.47
C ASP A 41 -13.05 8.45 -2.65
N HIS A 42 -14.20 8.14 -3.22
CA HIS A 42 -14.80 8.99 -4.25
C HIS A 42 -15.38 10.28 -3.67
N ILE A 43 -15.72 10.25 -2.38
CA ILE A 43 -16.33 11.38 -1.68
C ILE A 43 -15.25 12.27 -1.10
N VAL A 44 -15.42 13.58 -1.24
CA VAL A 44 -14.56 14.58 -0.60
C VAL A 44 -14.75 14.44 0.90
N SER A 45 -13.70 14.04 1.60
CA SER A 45 -13.75 13.82 3.05
C SER A 45 -13.60 15.13 3.83
N VAL A 46 -14.64 15.94 3.76
CA VAL A 46 -14.87 17.19 4.50
C VAL A 46 -16.29 17.20 5.07
N SER A 47 -16.60 18.12 5.98
CA SER A 47 -17.99 18.33 6.42
C SER A 47 -18.84 18.92 5.30
N ASP A 48 -20.15 18.69 5.34
CA ASP A 48 -21.09 19.21 4.32
C ASP A 48 -21.00 20.73 4.18
N ASP A 49 -20.77 21.46 5.27
CA ASP A 49 -20.59 22.91 5.28
C ASP A 49 -19.36 23.36 4.45
N LEU A 50 -18.30 22.54 4.42
CA LEU A 50 -17.07 22.82 3.66
C LEU A 50 -17.17 22.46 2.17
N LEU A 51 -18.21 21.71 1.77
CA LEU A 51 -18.49 21.49 0.35
C LEU A 51 -18.87 22.82 -0.32
N ASP A 52 -19.51 23.73 0.40
CA ASP A 52 -19.92 25.05 -0.10
C ASP A 52 -20.74 24.96 -1.40
N GLY A 53 -21.71 24.04 -1.42
CA GLY A 53 -22.57 23.78 -2.59
C GLY A 53 -21.88 23.09 -3.78
N ARG A 54 -20.58 22.73 -3.67
CA ARG A 54 -19.86 21.96 -4.68
C ARG A 54 -20.24 20.48 -4.64
N SER A 55 -19.73 19.73 -5.62
CA SER A 55 -19.96 18.29 -5.72
C SER A 55 -19.43 17.53 -4.49
N GLU A 56 -20.08 16.44 -4.13
CA GLU A 56 -19.55 15.48 -3.16
C GLU A 56 -18.38 14.64 -3.73
N TYR A 57 -18.17 14.64 -5.05
CA TYR A 57 -17.18 13.78 -5.71
C TYR A 57 -15.83 14.46 -5.93
N VAL A 58 -14.75 13.84 -5.45
CA VAL A 58 -13.37 14.37 -5.55
C VAL A 58 -12.95 14.63 -6.99
N GLU A 59 -13.37 13.76 -7.93
CA GLU A 59 -12.99 13.91 -9.33
C GLU A 59 -13.67 15.08 -10.06
N GLU A 60 -14.62 15.77 -9.43
CA GLU A 60 -15.30 16.96 -9.96
C GLU A 60 -14.72 18.27 -9.40
N TRP A 61 -13.71 18.19 -8.52
CA TRP A 61 -13.02 19.35 -7.97
C TRP A 61 -11.71 19.61 -8.71
N ASN A 62 -11.33 20.88 -8.79
CA ASN A 62 -9.97 21.27 -9.17
C ASN A 62 -9.01 20.99 -8.01
N LEU A 63 -7.73 20.77 -8.29
CA LEU A 63 -6.77 20.41 -7.25
C LEU A 63 -6.60 21.53 -6.22
N LYS A 64 -6.52 22.79 -6.68
CA LYS A 64 -6.36 23.94 -5.78
C LYS A 64 -7.46 24.01 -4.73
N ASP A 65 -8.71 23.77 -5.14
CA ASP A 65 -9.87 23.80 -4.25
C ASP A 65 -9.80 22.67 -3.19
N LEU A 66 -9.28 21.50 -3.57
CA LEU A 66 -9.04 20.39 -2.65
C LEU A 66 -7.89 20.71 -1.67
N GLU A 67 -6.82 21.35 -2.14
CA GLU A 67 -5.70 21.76 -1.28
C GLU A 67 -6.12 22.82 -0.24
N GLU A 68 -7.02 23.75 -0.60
CA GLU A 68 -7.59 24.73 0.33
C GLU A 68 -8.35 24.07 1.49
N VAL A 69 -8.96 22.90 1.26
CA VAL A 69 -9.61 22.08 2.31
C VAL A 69 -8.69 20.95 2.83
N GLY A 70 -7.39 21.07 2.61
CA GLY A 70 -6.35 20.30 3.28
C GLY A 70 -5.96 18.98 2.59
N PHE A 71 -6.37 18.74 1.35
CA PHE A 71 -5.91 17.56 0.59
C PHE A 71 -4.43 17.72 0.19
N CYS A 72 -3.78 16.58 -0.04
CA CYS A 72 -2.39 16.55 -0.49
C CYS A 72 -2.39 16.30 -2.01
N SER A 73 -1.80 17.22 -2.77
CA SER A 73 -1.42 16.91 -4.14
C SER A 73 -0.22 15.97 -4.18
N PHE A 74 -0.09 15.18 -5.25
CA PHE A 74 1.11 14.35 -5.43
C PHE A 74 2.34 15.22 -5.70
N GLU A 75 2.18 16.35 -6.39
CA GLU A 75 3.24 17.33 -6.63
C GLU A 75 3.80 17.89 -5.32
N LYS A 76 2.96 18.32 -4.38
CA LYS A 76 3.39 18.80 -3.07
C LYS A 76 4.19 17.74 -2.30
N LEU A 77 3.78 16.47 -2.38
CA LEU A 77 4.50 15.38 -1.75
C LEU A 77 5.88 15.16 -2.40
N MET A 78 5.95 15.19 -3.73
CA MET A 78 7.21 15.04 -4.47
C MET A 78 8.19 16.21 -4.29
N ALA A 79 7.69 17.38 -3.90
CA ALA A 79 8.51 18.55 -3.57
C ALA A 79 9.14 18.48 -2.17
N ASP A 80 8.66 17.60 -1.28
CA ASP A 80 9.20 17.44 0.07
C ASP A 80 10.44 16.54 0.07
N LYS A 81 11.56 17.05 0.59
CA LYS A 81 12.81 16.29 0.72
C LYS A 81 12.72 15.19 1.78
N GLU A 82 11.92 15.38 2.84
CA GLU A 82 11.68 14.35 3.85
C GLU A 82 10.89 13.17 3.26
N TRP A 83 10.14 13.40 2.18
CA TRP A 83 9.57 12.32 1.37
C TRP A 83 10.57 11.74 0.37
N LEU A 84 11.22 12.62 -0.40
CA LEU A 84 11.90 12.23 -1.62
C LEU A 84 13.25 11.55 -1.36
N VAL A 85 14.06 12.07 -0.44
CA VAL A 85 15.40 11.55 -0.16
C VAL A 85 15.36 10.08 0.30
N PRO A 86 14.50 9.67 1.28
CA PRO A 86 14.42 8.27 1.64
C PRO A 86 14.01 7.36 0.48
N TRP A 87 13.14 7.83 -0.41
CA TRP A 87 12.69 7.06 -1.56
C TRP A 87 13.79 6.92 -2.64
N GLN A 88 14.57 7.98 -2.85
CA GLN A 88 15.69 7.99 -3.80
C GLN A 88 16.88 7.17 -3.30
N GLU A 89 17.24 7.35 -2.03
CA GLU A 89 18.58 7.00 -1.52
C GLU A 89 18.54 5.87 -0.48
N HIS A 90 17.47 5.74 0.30
CA HIS A 90 17.47 4.86 1.48
C HIS A 90 16.79 3.50 1.24
N SER A 91 16.67 3.09 -0.03
CA SER A 91 16.01 1.85 -0.43
C SER A 91 14.58 1.70 0.09
N LYS A 92 13.88 2.82 0.32
CA LYS A 92 12.45 2.83 0.63
C LYS A 92 11.65 2.56 -0.65
N VAL A 93 10.43 2.08 -0.49
CA VAL A 93 9.56 1.75 -1.62
C VAL A 93 8.17 2.37 -1.48
N ALA A 94 7.50 2.60 -2.60
CA ALA A 94 6.13 3.08 -2.62
C ALA A 94 5.20 2.21 -3.47
N CYS A 95 4.04 1.88 -2.90
CA CYS A 95 2.92 1.27 -3.59
C CYS A 95 1.90 2.37 -3.97
N LEU A 96 1.76 2.65 -5.26
CA LEU A 96 0.88 3.70 -5.78
C LEU A 96 -0.46 3.08 -6.21
N GLU A 97 -1.51 3.17 -5.38
CA GLU A 97 -2.84 2.68 -5.75
C GLU A 97 -3.57 3.64 -6.66
N ILE A 98 -3.88 3.20 -7.88
CA ILE A 98 -4.73 3.99 -8.77
C ILE A 98 -6.20 3.68 -8.47
N LYS A 99 -6.91 4.65 -7.90
CA LYS A 99 -8.36 4.51 -7.69
C LYS A 99 -9.12 4.70 -8.98
N ARG A 100 -10.11 3.82 -9.18
CA ARG A 100 -11.10 3.99 -10.25
C ARG A 100 -12.04 5.13 -9.85
N SER A 101 -12.51 5.91 -10.81
CA SER A 101 -13.61 6.85 -10.60
C SER A 101 -14.98 6.17 -10.67
N LEU A 102 -16.06 6.84 -10.26
CA LEU A 102 -17.42 6.33 -10.41
C LEU A 102 -17.86 6.28 -11.89
N PRO A 103 -18.90 5.49 -12.24
CA PRO A 103 -19.46 5.49 -13.59
C PRO A 103 -20.00 6.84 -14.05
N SER A 104 -20.53 7.66 -13.13
CA SER A 104 -21.00 9.03 -13.40
C SER A 104 -19.87 9.94 -13.87
N ILE A 105 -18.67 9.77 -13.31
CA ILE A 105 -17.48 10.56 -13.65
C ILE A 105 -16.85 10.13 -14.98
N SER A 106 -16.74 8.80 -15.20
CA SER A 106 -16.16 8.29 -16.44
C SER A 106 -16.71 6.92 -16.82
N ASN A 107 -17.10 6.81 -18.10
CA ASN A 107 -17.49 5.58 -18.76
C ASN A 107 -16.29 4.70 -19.15
N ASP A 108 -15.10 5.28 -19.33
CA ASP A 108 -13.84 4.57 -19.57
C ASP A 108 -12.86 4.76 -18.41
N PRO A 109 -13.02 3.99 -17.31
CA PRO A 109 -12.08 4.03 -16.20
C PRO A 109 -10.66 3.61 -16.61
N THR A 110 -10.48 2.83 -17.70
CA THR A 110 -9.14 2.40 -18.12
C THR A 110 -8.34 3.57 -18.67
N LYS A 111 -8.97 4.42 -19.51
CA LYS A 111 -8.32 5.63 -20.02
C LYS A 111 -8.00 6.62 -18.90
N ARG A 112 -8.93 6.82 -17.95
CA ARG A 112 -8.68 7.72 -16.80
C ARG A 112 -7.55 7.21 -15.90
N MET A 113 -7.52 5.90 -15.60
CA MET A 113 -6.41 5.30 -14.85
C MET A 113 -5.08 5.38 -15.59
N ALA A 114 -5.08 5.27 -16.93
CA ALA A 114 -3.88 5.44 -17.72
C ALA A 114 -3.33 6.86 -17.61
N ARG A 115 -4.21 7.88 -17.56
CA ARG A 115 -3.80 9.26 -17.31
C ARG A 115 -3.18 9.45 -15.93
N VAL A 116 -3.74 8.83 -14.89
CA VAL A 116 -3.13 8.84 -13.54
C VAL A 116 -1.75 8.20 -13.56
N MET A 117 -1.62 7.00 -14.16
CA MET A 117 -0.34 6.30 -14.24
C MET A 117 0.69 7.11 -15.03
N GLN A 118 0.28 7.81 -16.08
CA GLN A 118 1.15 8.66 -16.88
C GLN A 118 1.73 9.79 -16.03
N LEU A 119 0.87 10.64 -15.46
CA LEU A 119 1.28 11.81 -14.66
C LEU A 119 2.16 11.40 -13.48
N ALA A 120 1.79 10.32 -12.80
CA ALA A 120 2.56 9.84 -11.66
C ALA A 120 3.90 9.24 -12.10
N SER A 121 3.96 8.57 -13.25
CA SER A 121 5.22 8.04 -13.78
C SER A 121 6.17 9.15 -14.19
N GLU A 122 5.67 10.21 -14.84
CA GLU A 122 6.47 11.38 -15.22
C GLU A 122 7.18 11.98 -13.98
N MET A 123 6.45 12.25 -12.90
CA MET A 123 7.05 12.78 -11.66
C MET A 123 8.04 11.80 -11.00
N VAL A 124 7.72 10.50 -10.99
CA VAL A 124 8.58 9.46 -10.40
C VAL A 124 9.86 9.23 -11.23
N ASP A 125 9.77 9.35 -12.56
CA ASP A 125 10.88 9.26 -13.50
C ASP A 125 11.78 10.51 -13.40
N GLU A 126 11.20 11.70 -13.35
CA GLU A 126 11.92 12.98 -13.18
C GLU A 126 12.70 13.03 -11.87
N ALA A 127 12.18 12.41 -10.82
CA ALA A 127 12.85 12.30 -9.54
C ALA A 127 13.88 11.15 -9.45
N ASP A 128 14.20 10.47 -10.55
CA ASP A 128 15.17 9.37 -10.60
C ASP A 128 14.90 8.25 -9.56
N ILE A 129 13.63 7.98 -9.28
CA ILE A 129 13.25 6.89 -8.38
C ILE A 129 13.59 5.57 -9.08
N HIS A 130 14.25 4.66 -8.36
CA HIS A 130 14.62 3.35 -8.90
C HIS A 130 13.39 2.54 -9.37
N THR A 131 13.50 1.80 -10.48
CA THR A 131 12.38 1.02 -11.05
C THR A 131 11.79 0.01 -10.06
N GLU A 132 12.61 -0.57 -9.19
CA GLU A 132 12.15 -1.50 -8.15
C GLU A 132 11.68 -0.84 -6.85
N ALA A 133 11.64 0.50 -6.80
CA ALA A 133 11.19 1.26 -5.64
C ALA A 133 9.77 1.84 -5.79
N ALA A 134 9.14 1.70 -6.96
CA ALA A 134 7.78 2.17 -7.22
C ALA A 134 6.97 1.09 -7.94
N VAL A 135 5.79 0.75 -7.45
CA VAL A 135 4.87 -0.17 -8.13
C VAL A 135 3.48 0.45 -8.21
N PHE A 136 2.91 0.44 -9.42
CA PHE A 136 1.51 0.82 -9.60
C PHE A 136 0.63 -0.40 -9.38
N TYR A 137 -0.48 -0.22 -8.68
CA TYR A 137 -1.46 -1.29 -8.57
C TYR A 137 -2.88 -0.77 -8.41
N ALA A 138 -3.86 -1.62 -8.70
CA ALA A 138 -5.26 -1.25 -8.61
C ALA A 138 -6.15 -2.49 -8.63
N PHE A 139 -7.37 -2.34 -8.10
CA PHE A 139 -8.47 -3.30 -8.29
C PHE A 139 -9.07 -3.21 -9.70
N HIS A 140 -8.25 -3.38 -10.74
CA HIS A 140 -8.66 -3.27 -12.15
C HIS A 140 -8.13 -4.42 -13.00
N ARG A 141 -8.99 -5.04 -13.81
CA ARG A 141 -8.58 -6.20 -14.64
C ARG A 141 -7.57 -5.80 -15.72
N PRO A 142 -7.83 -4.82 -16.59
CA PRO A 142 -6.95 -4.54 -17.72
C PRO A 142 -5.77 -3.61 -17.34
N MET A 143 -5.07 -3.87 -16.24
CA MET A 143 -3.86 -3.10 -15.86
C MET A 143 -2.79 -3.09 -16.95
N ALA A 144 -2.62 -4.17 -17.71
CA ALA A 144 -1.74 -4.18 -18.87
C ALA A 144 -2.13 -3.14 -19.94
N LYS A 145 -3.44 -2.90 -20.13
CA LYS A 145 -3.94 -1.86 -21.03
C LYS A 145 -3.72 -0.47 -20.43
N VAL A 146 -3.88 -0.30 -19.11
CA VAL A 146 -3.55 0.94 -18.40
C VAL A 146 -2.09 1.32 -18.64
N ALA A 147 -1.15 0.41 -18.35
CA ALA A 147 0.28 0.64 -18.56
C ALA A 147 0.62 0.94 -20.03
N LYS A 148 0.04 0.19 -20.97
CA LYS A 148 0.25 0.46 -22.40
C LYS A 148 -0.25 1.85 -22.82
N LEU A 149 -1.42 2.27 -22.33
CA LEU A 149 -2.02 3.55 -22.69
C LEU A 149 -1.34 4.73 -22.00
N SER A 150 -0.77 4.54 -20.82
CA SER A 150 -0.03 5.58 -20.10
C SER A 150 1.36 5.84 -20.68
N GLY A 151 1.90 4.89 -21.46
CA GLY A 151 3.27 4.94 -21.94
C GLY A 151 4.33 4.65 -20.86
N SER A 152 3.89 4.29 -19.65
CA SER A 152 4.78 4.04 -18.52
C SER A 152 5.42 2.64 -18.59
N ASN A 153 6.72 2.59 -18.35
CA ASN A 153 7.49 1.35 -18.20
C ASN A 153 7.60 0.90 -16.73
N ARG A 154 6.98 1.63 -15.80
CA ARG A 154 7.01 1.30 -14.37
C ARG A 154 6.27 -0.01 -14.10
N PRO A 155 6.76 -0.83 -13.16
CA PRO A 155 6.16 -2.12 -12.89
C PRO A 155 4.77 -1.94 -12.27
N TRP A 156 3.90 -2.93 -12.49
CA TRP A 156 2.56 -2.91 -11.94
C TRP A 156 2.11 -4.27 -11.44
N SER A 157 1.19 -4.25 -10.47
CA SER A 157 0.52 -5.43 -9.92
C SER A 157 -0.99 -5.26 -9.95
N ARG A 158 -1.74 -6.37 -9.90
CA ARG A 158 -3.20 -6.32 -9.83
C ARG A 158 -3.70 -6.62 -8.43
N LEU A 159 -4.61 -5.82 -7.89
CA LEU A 159 -5.32 -6.16 -6.66
C LEU A 159 -6.54 -7.02 -7.00
N LEU A 160 -6.69 -8.15 -6.30
CA LEU A 160 -7.79 -9.10 -6.44
C LEU A 160 -8.35 -9.49 -5.06
N PRO A 161 -9.65 -9.78 -4.95
CA PRO A 161 -10.67 -9.76 -6.00
C PRO A 161 -11.07 -8.34 -6.42
N ILE A 162 -11.53 -8.17 -7.65
CA ILE A 162 -12.00 -6.88 -8.17
C ILE A 162 -13.26 -6.47 -7.42
N VAL A 163 -13.14 -5.41 -6.62
CA VAL A 163 -14.26 -4.83 -5.89
C VAL A 163 -15.13 -4.02 -6.87
N PRO A 164 -16.47 -4.11 -6.82
CA PRO A 164 -17.34 -3.23 -7.60
C PRO A 164 -17.17 -1.75 -7.23
N ARG A 165 -17.38 -0.84 -8.18
CA ARG A 165 -17.28 0.61 -7.94
C ARG A 165 -18.42 1.15 -7.07
N THR A 166 -19.62 0.59 -7.24
CA THR A 166 -20.86 1.05 -6.58
C THR A 166 -21.38 0.03 -5.57
N GLY A 167 -22.20 0.51 -4.63
CA GLY A 167 -22.85 -0.31 -3.60
C GLY A 167 -22.22 -0.19 -2.22
N SER A 168 -22.96 -0.64 -1.20
CA SER A 168 -22.49 -0.73 0.19
C SER A 168 -21.34 -1.73 0.36
N HIS A 169 -20.61 -1.62 1.46
CA HIS A 169 -19.49 -2.53 1.79
C HIS A 169 -19.88 -4.02 1.68
N ASN A 170 -21.01 -4.42 2.26
CA ASN A 170 -21.45 -5.82 2.26
C ASN A 170 -21.83 -6.31 0.85
N SER A 171 -22.50 -5.47 0.05
CA SER A 171 -22.88 -5.84 -1.32
C SER A 171 -21.65 -5.93 -2.25
N LYS A 172 -20.66 -5.04 -2.07
CA LYS A 172 -19.36 -5.11 -2.74
C LYS A 172 -18.63 -6.42 -2.45
N ARG A 173 -18.56 -6.83 -1.18
CA ARG A 173 -17.93 -8.11 -0.77
C ARG A 173 -18.65 -9.31 -1.38
N PHE A 174 -19.98 -9.35 -1.33
CA PHE A 174 -20.76 -10.43 -1.92
C PHE A 174 -20.48 -10.61 -3.42
N ARG A 175 -20.45 -9.51 -4.17
CA ARG A 175 -20.17 -9.52 -5.62
C ARG A 175 -18.72 -9.87 -5.96
N ALA A 176 -17.77 -9.61 -5.06
CA ALA A 176 -16.37 -9.97 -5.21
C ALA A 176 -16.07 -11.44 -4.81
N ALA A 177 -16.98 -12.08 -4.04
CA ALA A 177 -16.77 -13.40 -3.48
C ALA A 177 -16.53 -14.52 -4.53
N PRO A 178 -17.22 -14.57 -5.68
CA PRO A 178 -16.94 -15.60 -6.69
C PRO A 178 -15.49 -15.56 -7.18
N GLU A 179 -14.94 -14.36 -7.37
CA GLU A 179 -13.54 -14.22 -7.77
C GLU A 179 -12.59 -14.62 -6.64
N PHE A 180 -12.88 -14.20 -5.40
CA PHE A 180 -12.09 -14.65 -4.25
C PHE A 180 -12.02 -16.18 -4.17
N ILE A 181 -13.16 -16.87 -4.31
CA ILE A 181 -13.24 -18.35 -4.29
C ILE A 181 -12.43 -18.97 -5.44
N ALA A 182 -12.50 -18.40 -6.65
CA ALA A 182 -11.81 -18.91 -7.82
C ALA A 182 -10.27 -18.81 -7.71
N TYR A 183 -9.77 -17.77 -7.05
CA TYR A 183 -8.34 -17.52 -6.86
C TYR A 183 -7.87 -18.05 -5.50
N SER A 184 -7.42 -19.30 -5.44
CA SER A 184 -6.53 -19.74 -4.35
C SER A 184 -5.19 -19.01 -4.40
N PHE A 185 -4.46 -18.98 -3.28
CA PHE A 185 -3.14 -18.33 -3.19
C PHE A 185 -2.21 -18.69 -4.37
N ALA A 186 -2.11 -19.99 -4.70
CA ALA A 186 -1.30 -20.47 -5.81
C ALA A 186 -1.79 -20.00 -7.20
N ARG A 187 -3.10 -19.79 -7.38
CA ARG A 187 -3.66 -19.25 -8.62
C ARG A 187 -3.41 -17.75 -8.72
N LEU A 188 -3.59 -17.02 -7.62
CA LEU A 188 -3.27 -15.59 -7.53
C LEU A 188 -1.80 -15.35 -7.88
N LEU A 189 -0.89 -16.07 -7.23
CA LEU A 189 0.56 -15.99 -7.46
C LEU A 189 0.93 -16.24 -8.92
N ARG A 190 0.39 -17.32 -9.51
CA ARG A 190 0.64 -17.65 -10.91
C ARG A 190 0.11 -16.57 -11.86
N SER A 191 -1.02 -15.94 -11.53
CA SER A 191 -1.57 -14.84 -12.34
C SER A 191 -0.65 -13.62 -12.31
N GLN A 192 -0.11 -13.25 -11.14
CA GLN A 192 0.81 -12.11 -11.01
C GLN A 192 2.13 -12.37 -11.75
N LYS A 193 2.72 -13.55 -11.54
CA LYS A 193 3.94 -13.95 -12.26
C LYS A 193 3.76 -13.90 -13.77
N ARG A 194 2.62 -14.39 -14.28
CA ARG A 194 2.33 -14.38 -15.72
C ARG A 194 2.17 -12.96 -16.28
N SER A 195 1.76 -11.99 -15.49
CA SER A 195 1.69 -10.60 -15.91
C SER A 195 3.03 -9.85 -15.80
N GLY A 196 4.09 -10.48 -15.30
CA GLY A 196 5.37 -9.81 -15.04
C GLY A 196 5.33 -8.86 -13.84
N ALA A 197 4.39 -9.06 -12.91
CA ALA A 197 4.31 -8.22 -11.72
C ALA A 197 5.55 -8.44 -10.82
N PRO A 198 6.09 -7.38 -10.18
CA PRO A 198 7.27 -7.50 -9.32
C PRO A 198 6.94 -8.17 -7.98
N MET A 199 5.67 -8.12 -7.57
CA MET A 199 5.18 -8.66 -6.31
C MET A 199 3.72 -9.08 -6.43
N MET A 200 3.25 -9.87 -5.47
CA MET A 200 1.84 -10.19 -5.33
C MET A 200 1.28 -9.46 -4.12
N PRO A 201 0.41 -8.46 -4.31
CA PRO A 201 -0.38 -8.00 -3.19
C PRO A 201 -1.37 -9.13 -2.85
N CYS A 202 -1.58 -9.42 -1.57
CA CYS A 202 -2.45 -10.49 -1.09
C CYS A 202 -3.26 -10.08 0.15
N ALA A 203 -4.56 -10.38 0.18
CA ALA A 203 -5.37 -10.13 1.37
C ALA A 203 -5.00 -11.07 2.54
N VAL A 204 -5.06 -10.59 3.78
CA VAL A 204 -4.81 -11.40 4.99
C VAL A 204 -5.77 -12.60 5.13
N ASP A 205 -6.96 -12.49 4.52
CA ASP A 205 -7.98 -13.53 4.45
C ASP A 205 -7.47 -14.88 3.87
N TYR A 206 -6.33 -14.89 3.17
CA TYR A 206 -5.66 -16.11 2.66
C TYR A 206 -4.88 -16.90 3.75
N PHE A 207 -4.62 -16.30 4.91
CA PHE A 207 -3.79 -16.87 5.97
C PHE A 207 -4.56 -17.09 7.28
N GLU A 208 -5.57 -16.26 7.53
CA GLU A 208 -6.29 -16.19 8.78
C GLU A 208 -7.74 -16.70 8.69
N GLY A 209 -8.23 -17.22 9.81
CA GLY A 209 -9.63 -17.53 10.02
C GLY A 209 -10.15 -18.66 9.13
N LEU A 210 -11.48 -18.74 9.04
CA LEU A 210 -12.17 -19.75 8.22
C LEU A 210 -12.13 -19.43 6.72
N LYS A 211 -11.92 -18.15 6.35
CA LYS A 211 -11.97 -17.68 4.96
C LYS A 211 -10.88 -18.29 4.08
N LYS A 212 -9.71 -18.62 4.63
CA LYS A 212 -8.63 -19.28 3.87
C LYS A 212 -9.02 -20.64 3.30
N TYR A 213 -10.09 -21.27 3.81
CA TYR A 213 -10.62 -22.55 3.33
C TYR A 213 -11.70 -22.40 2.26
N LEU A 214 -12.12 -21.18 1.93
CA LEU A 214 -13.19 -20.94 0.94
C LEU A 214 -12.72 -21.10 -0.51
N HIS A 215 -11.41 -21.10 -0.76
CA HIS A 215 -10.86 -21.12 -2.11
C HIS A 215 -10.87 -22.50 -2.75
N ILE A 216 -11.00 -22.52 -4.07
CA ILE A 216 -10.76 -23.73 -4.87
C ILE A 216 -9.24 -23.94 -4.98
N GLY A 217 -8.70 -24.81 -4.12
CA GLY A 217 -7.30 -25.20 -4.06
C GLY A 217 -6.84 -25.53 -2.65
N MET A 218 -5.57 -25.89 -2.50
CA MET A 218 -5.02 -26.18 -1.18
C MET A 218 -4.77 -24.87 -0.40
N PRO A 219 -5.29 -24.73 0.84
CA PRO A 219 -5.09 -23.54 1.65
C PRO A 219 -3.62 -23.41 2.08
N VAL A 220 -3.17 -22.19 2.31
CA VAL A 220 -1.86 -21.89 2.91
C VAL A 220 -2.07 -21.35 4.33
N GLY A 221 -0.98 -21.03 5.04
CA GLY A 221 -1.02 -20.55 6.41
C GLY A 221 0.38 -20.28 6.94
N LEU A 222 0.46 -19.70 8.14
CA LEU A 222 1.72 -19.19 8.70
C LEU A 222 2.43 -20.17 9.64
N LYS A 223 1.86 -21.37 9.87
CA LYS A 223 2.42 -22.38 10.79
C LYS A 223 2.44 -23.79 10.20
N GLY A 224 3.35 -24.62 10.69
CA GLY A 224 3.40 -26.06 10.44
C GLY A 224 3.40 -26.45 8.95
N ARG A 225 2.59 -27.46 8.58
CA ARG A 225 2.50 -27.96 7.20
C ARG A 225 1.97 -26.91 6.21
N GLN A 226 1.11 -25.99 6.66
CA GLN A 226 0.57 -24.93 5.81
C GLN A 226 1.65 -23.89 5.46
N LEU A 227 2.55 -23.57 6.40
CA LEU A 227 3.73 -22.74 6.13
C LEU A 227 4.69 -23.39 5.13
N LYS A 228 5.02 -24.66 5.31
CA LYS A 228 5.85 -25.40 4.33
C LYS A 228 5.27 -25.34 2.92
N ARG A 229 3.94 -25.44 2.81
CA ARG A 229 3.22 -25.29 1.53
C ARG A 229 3.32 -23.86 1.00
N LEU A 230 3.09 -22.85 1.84
CA LEU A 230 3.25 -21.44 1.49
C LEU A 230 4.63 -21.18 0.89
N THR A 231 5.70 -21.53 1.62
CA THR A 231 7.09 -21.35 1.19
C THR A 231 7.36 -22.02 -0.15
N LYS A 232 6.91 -23.28 -0.30
CA LYS A 232 7.05 -24.03 -1.57
C LYS A 232 6.32 -23.37 -2.73
N VAL A 233 5.09 -22.90 -2.53
CA VAL A 233 4.29 -22.26 -3.59
C VAL A 233 4.88 -20.90 -3.96
N ARG A 234 5.27 -20.10 -2.95
CA ARG A 234 5.87 -18.78 -3.13
C ARG A 234 7.16 -18.86 -3.93
N ASN A 235 8.05 -19.79 -3.54
CA ASN A 235 9.36 -20.01 -4.14
C ASN A 235 10.13 -18.69 -4.35
N GLY A 236 10.34 -17.95 -3.25
CA GLY A 236 11.04 -16.68 -3.24
C GLY A 236 10.27 -15.47 -3.79
N PHE A 237 9.12 -15.65 -4.46
CA PHE A 237 8.39 -14.51 -5.04
C PHE A 237 7.85 -13.56 -3.96
N PRO A 238 7.91 -12.23 -4.16
CA PRO A 238 7.47 -11.29 -3.13
C PRO A 238 5.96 -11.29 -2.94
N VAL A 239 5.53 -11.22 -1.69
CA VAL A 239 4.11 -11.18 -1.32
C VAL A 239 3.91 -10.12 -0.26
N TYR A 240 2.98 -9.21 -0.51
CA TYR A 240 2.68 -8.05 0.33
C TYR A 240 1.26 -8.20 0.86
N VAL A 241 1.13 -8.40 2.16
CA VAL A 241 -0.13 -8.77 2.81
C VAL A 241 -0.84 -7.55 3.37
N TRP A 242 -2.13 -7.40 3.05
CA TRP A 242 -2.97 -6.32 3.58
C TRP A 242 -4.30 -6.84 4.16
N PRO A 243 -4.85 -6.20 5.22
CA PRO A 243 -4.13 -5.41 6.20
C PRO A 243 -3.18 -6.29 7.05
N GLY A 244 -2.06 -5.72 7.49
CA GLY A 244 -1.10 -6.33 8.39
C GLY A 244 -1.47 -6.06 9.85
N HIS A 245 -2.28 -6.95 10.41
CA HIS A 245 -2.73 -6.88 11.80
C HIS A 245 -1.60 -7.21 12.80
N PRO A 246 -1.49 -6.51 13.95
CA PRO A 246 -0.44 -6.74 14.94
C PRO A 246 -0.38 -8.20 15.45
N GLU A 247 -1.52 -8.88 15.52
CA GLU A 247 -1.64 -10.28 15.93
C GLU A 247 -0.90 -11.24 15.00
N LEU A 248 -0.73 -10.88 13.73
CA LEU A 248 -0.11 -11.71 12.71
C LEU A 248 1.24 -11.18 12.24
N GLU A 249 1.62 -9.96 12.62
CA GLU A 249 2.80 -9.25 12.11
C GLU A 249 4.06 -10.12 12.17
N ARG A 250 4.36 -10.72 13.34
CA ARG A 250 5.56 -11.54 13.47
C ARG A 250 5.49 -12.82 12.65
N ASP A 251 4.35 -13.51 12.67
CA ASP A 251 4.11 -14.74 11.90
C ASP A 251 4.22 -14.49 10.38
N LEU A 252 3.79 -13.31 9.90
CA LEU A 252 3.91 -12.90 8.49
C LEU A 252 5.36 -12.64 8.10
N LEU A 253 6.08 -11.86 8.90
CA LEU A 253 7.48 -11.52 8.66
C LEU A 253 8.38 -12.76 8.73
N ASP A 254 8.17 -13.64 9.73
CA ASP A 254 8.89 -14.91 9.87
C ASP A 254 8.59 -15.87 8.69
N ALA A 255 7.43 -15.76 8.06
CA ALA A 255 7.10 -16.49 6.82
C ALA A 255 7.78 -15.90 5.56
N GLY A 256 8.52 -14.80 5.72
CA GLY A 256 9.15 -14.04 4.64
C GLY A 256 8.13 -13.29 3.77
N LEU A 257 7.05 -12.81 4.37
CA LEU A 257 6.03 -11.98 3.71
C LEU A 257 6.18 -10.53 4.18
N SER A 258 6.05 -9.58 3.26
CA SER A 258 5.91 -8.16 3.59
C SER A 258 4.48 -7.87 4.00
N LEU A 259 4.25 -6.81 4.77
CA LEU A 259 2.90 -6.39 5.17
C LEU A 259 2.66 -4.88 5.01
N LEU A 260 1.40 -4.54 4.75
CA LEU A 260 0.87 -3.18 4.75
C LEU A 260 0.08 -2.98 6.04
N THR A 261 0.61 -2.24 7.00
CA THR A 261 0.00 -2.09 8.33
C THR A 261 -0.75 -0.77 8.48
N ASP A 262 -1.92 -0.85 9.14
CA ASP A 262 -2.68 0.31 9.60
C ASP A 262 -2.23 0.81 10.98
N TYR A 263 -1.21 0.18 11.57
CA TYR A 263 -0.74 0.41 12.93
C TYR A 263 0.74 0.78 12.90
N PRO A 264 1.12 2.03 12.69
CA PRO A 264 2.52 2.45 12.58
C PRO A 264 3.18 2.77 13.94
N ASP A 265 2.50 2.62 15.08
CA ASP A 265 3.10 2.92 16.39
C ASP A 265 4.26 1.96 16.71
N SER A 266 5.49 2.48 16.65
CA SER A 266 6.71 1.73 16.98
C SER A 266 6.81 1.31 18.45
N GLN A 267 6.11 2.00 19.36
CA GLN A 267 6.12 1.71 20.80
C GLN A 267 5.07 0.66 21.20
N MET A 268 4.17 0.30 20.29
CA MET A 268 3.19 -0.76 20.51
C MET A 268 3.90 -2.08 20.82
N LYS A 269 3.53 -2.72 21.92
CA LYS A 269 3.91 -4.12 22.19
C LYS A 269 3.02 -5.04 21.37
N LEU A 270 3.60 -5.98 20.64
CA LEU A 270 2.83 -6.97 19.89
C LEU A 270 2.12 -7.92 20.86
N PRO A 271 0.95 -8.50 20.47
CA PRO A 271 0.23 -9.47 21.29
C PRO A 271 1.08 -10.70 21.71
N CYS A 272 2.11 -11.04 20.94
CA CYS A 272 3.06 -12.10 21.27
C CYS A 272 4.14 -11.70 22.30
N GLY A 273 4.13 -10.45 22.78
CA GLY A 273 5.10 -9.90 23.73
C GLY A 273 6.35 -9.29 23.11
N SER A 274 6.56 -9.48 21.80
CA SER A 274 7.70 -8.89 21.07
C SER A 274 7.58 -7.37 20.94
N ALA A 275 8.72 -6.69 20.89
CA ALA A 275 8.79 -5.31 20.45
C ALA A 275 8.64 -5.22 18.92
N ARG A 276 8.35 -4.03 18.41
CA ARG A 276 8.15 -3.79 16.97
C ARG A 276 9.40 -3.23 16.32
N TRP A 277 9.62 -3.67 15.09
CA TRP A 277 10.68 -3.17 14.24
C TRP A 277 10.12 -2.87 12.86
N LEU A 278 9.95 -1.58 12.54
CA LEU A 278 9.23 -1.13 11.35
C LEU A 278 10.11 -1.08 10.09
N ARG A 279 11.39 -1.42 10.21
CA ARG A 279 12.37 -1.34 9.12
C ARG A 279 13.15 -2.65 8.88
N PRO A 280 12.50 -3.84 8.83
CA PRO A 280 13.22 -5.10 8.63
C PRO A 280 14.07 -5.15 7.36
N ALA A 281 13.73 -4.39 6.30
CA ALA A 281 14.57 -4.33 5.09
C ALA A 281 15.67 -3.26 5.20
N THR A 282 15.30 -2.02 5.56
CA THR A 282 16.20 -0.87 5.45
C THR A 282 17.03 -0.61 6.71
N MET A 283 16.80 -1.36 7.78
CA MET A 283 17.63 -1.48 8.98
C MET A 283 17.58 -2.95 9.43
N PRO A 284 18.23 -3.87 8.70
CA PRO A 284 18.16 -5.29 9.01
C PRO A 284 18.81 -5.59 10.36
N LEU A 285 18.19 -6.49 11.12
CA LEU A 285 18.69 -6.92 12.43
C LEU A 285 19.62 -8.13 12.28
N SER A 286 20.62 -8.22 13.14
CA SER A 286 21.37 -9.46 13.38
C SER A 286 20.50 -10.50 14.09
N GLU A 287 20.94 -11.77 14.09
CA GLU A 287 20.22 -12.85 14.79
C GLU A 287 20.05 -12.58 16.29
N GLU A 288 21.03 -11.93 16.93
CA GLU A 288 20.98 -11.55 18.34
C GLU A 288 19.93 -10.45 18.59
N GLU A 289 19.96 -9.40 17.78
CA GLU A 289 18.98 -8.31 17.86
C GLU A 289 17.55 -8.78 17.56
N GLU A 290 17.37 -9.71 16.62
CA GLU A 290 16.07 -10.36 16.40
C GLU A 290 15.60 -11.15 17.62
N ALA A 291 16.50 -11.87 18.28
CA ALA A 291 16.18 -12.62 19.50
C ALA A 291 15.79 -11.68 20.66
N ASP A 292 16.44 -10.51 20.75
CA ASP A 292 16.12 -9.49 21.74
C ASP A 292 14.79 -8.78 21.46
N LEU A 293 14.51 -8.48 20.19
CA LEU A 293 13.22 -7.95 19.76
C LEU A 293 12.07 -8.90 20.18
N ARG A 294 12.27 -10.22 20.05
CA ARG A 294 11.30 -11.24 20.48
C ARG A 294 11.06 -11.24 21.99
N LYS A 295 12.06 -10.85 22.80
CA LYS A 295 11.95 -10.68 24.25
C LYS A 295 11.38 -9.32 24.67
N GLY A 296 11.10 -8.44 23.70
CA GLY A 296 10.58 -7.09 23.96
C GLY A 296 11.67 -6.03 24.18
N ILE A 297 12.92 -6.32 23.81
CA ILE A 297 14.05 -5.39 23.88
C ILE A 297 14.25 -4.77 22.49
N ILE A 298 14.26 -3.44 22.40
CA ILE A 298 14.41 -2.73 21.13
C ILE A 298 15.91 -2.49 20.88
N PRO A 299 16.45 -2.91 19.72
CA PRO A 299 17.81 -2.55 19.32
C PRO A 299 17.98 -1.03 19.15
N GLU A 300 19.08 -0.46 19.67
CA GLU A 300 19.28 1.00 19.68
C GLU A 300 20.17 1.51 18.52
N ASN A 301 21.14 0.72 18.04
CA ASN A 301 22.20 1.19 17.14
C ASN A 301 22.28 0.38 15.84
N VAL A 302 21.13 0.13 15.22
CA VAL A 302 21.07 -0.62 13.95
C VAL A 302 21.47 0.31 12.80
N THR A 303 22.51 -0.07 12.05
CA THR A 303 22.99 0.75 10.93
C THR A 303 22.03 0.62 9.73
N PRO A 304 21.61 1.74 9.10
CA PRO A 304 20.78 1.70 7.92
C PRO A 304 21.46 1.00 6.73
N TRP A 305 20.66 0.30 5.91
CA TRP A 305 21.16 -0.45 4.76
C TRP A 305 21.98 0.40 3.78
N HIS A 306 21.53 1.63 3.50
CA HIS A 306 22.19 2.54 2.56
C HIS A 306 23.56 3.05 3.04
N GLU A 307 23.90 2.86 4.31
CA GLU A 307 25.22 3.21 4.86
C GLU A 307 26.21 2.04 4.79
N ILE A 308 25.72 0.81 4.63
CA ILE A 308 26.52 -0.42 4.66
C ILE A 308 26.57 -1.14 3.31
N SER A 309 25.77 -0.72 2.33
CA SER A 309 25.66 -1.35 1.02
C SER A 309 25.29 -0.34 -0.06
N ASP A 310 25.96 -0.45 -1.21
CA ASP A 310 25.62 0.28 -2.43
C ASP A 310 24.46 -0.37 -3.21
N GLU A 311 24.04 -1.58 -2.82
CA GLU A 311 22.91 -2.26 -3.46
C GLU A 311 21.58 -1.59 -3.09
N ARG A 312 20.73 -1.31 -4.08
CA ARG A 312 19.36 -0.84 -3.82
C ARG A 312 18.43 -2.02 -3.60
N LEU A 313 17.75 -2.07 -2.45
CA LEU A 313 16.77 -3.13 -2.18
C LEU A 313 15.48 -2.87 -2.96
N GLY A 314 15.04 -3.87 -3.74
CA GLY A 314 13.75 -3.88 -4.42
C GLY A 314 12.64 -4.59 -3.64
N TRP A 315 11.69 -5.16 -4.37
CA TRP A 315 10.50 -5.80 -3.81
C TRP A 315 10.76 -7.14 -3.12
N ASN A 316 11.91 -7.78 -3.38
CA ASN A 316 12.28 -9.09 -2.80
C ASN A 316 12.63 -9.04 -1.31
N ALA A 317 13.01 -7.87 -0.79
CA ALA A 317 13.23 -7.69 0.64
C ALA A 317 11.89 -7.79 1.40
N VAL A 318 11.94 -8.39 2.60
CA VAL A 318 10.79 -8.46 3.50
C VAL A 318 10.64 -7.11 4.18
N ARG A 319 9.46 -6.48 4.02
CA ARG A 319 9.23 -5.09 4.39
C ARG A 319 8.02 -4.89 5.29
N MET A 320 8.08 -3.85 6.10
CA MET A 320 6.90 -3.24 6.70
C MET A 320 6.57 -1.93 5.98
N ILE A 321 5.38 -1.90 5.37
CA ILE A 321 4.88 -0.77 4.59
C ILE A 321 3.76 -0.09 5.36
N GLY A 322 3.81 1.24 5.46
CA GLY A 322 2.71 2.02 6.02
C GLY A 322 1.54 2.07 5.05
N HIS A 323 0.37 1.55 5.45
CA HIS A 323 -0.83 1.56 4.61
C HIS A 323 -1.47 2.94 4.63
N ARG A 324 -1.75 3.55 3.47
CA ARG A 324 -2.24 4.93 3.33
C ARG A 324 -1.41 5.95 4.13
N GLY A 325 -0.10 5.74 4.22
CA GLY A 325 0.79 6.40 5.17
C GLY A 325 0.77 5.69 6.53
N CYS A 326 0.06 6.27 7.49
CA CYS A 326 0.07 5.85 8.88
C CYS A 326 -1.18 5.04 9.28
N GLY A 327 -1.93 4.49 8.33
CA GLY A 327 -3.13 3.68 8.58
C GLY A 327 -4.45 4.45 8.52
N LYS A 328 -5.55 3.75 8.83
CA LYS A 328 -6.94 4.23 8.69
C LYS A 328 -7.39 5.14 9.84
N THR A 329 -6.93 6.38 9.81
CA THR A 329 -7.55 7.47 10.60
C THR A 329 -8.38 8.34 9.65
N SER A 330 -9.68 8.50 9.97
CA SER A 330 -10.66 9.20 9.12
C SER A 330 -10.32 10.68 8.90
N ARG A 331 -10.70 11.20 7.73
CA ARG A 331 -10.74 12.62 7.38
C ARG A 331 -12.17 13.19 7.58
N PRO A 332 -12.39 14.52 7.65
CA PRO A 332 -11.42 15.62 7.56
C PRO A 332 -10.56 15.81 8.81
N VAL A 333 -9.33 16.25 8.59
CA VAL A 333 -8.42 16.76 9.63
C VAL A 333 -8.77 18.19 10.04
N ILE A 334 -9.57 18.89 9.22
CA ILE A 334 -10.14 20.18 9.60
C ILE A 334 -11.27 19.91 10.58
N GLN A 335 -10.92 19.79 11.86
CA GLN A 335 -11.87 20.09 12.91
C GLN A 335 -12.13 21.59 12.82
N SER A 336 -13.38 21.97 12.58
CA SER A 336 -13.85 23.34 12.77
C SER A 336 -13.22 23.93 14.04
N LYS A 337 -12.40 24.97 13.89
CA LYS A 337 -11.93 25.77 15.03
C LYS A 337 -13.11 26.47 15.68
#